data_AF-A0A6I6G9Z6-F1
#
_entry.id   AF-A0A6I6G9Z6-F1
#
_cell.length_a   1.000
_cell.length_b   1.000
_cell.length_c   1.000
_cell.angle_alpha   90.00
_cell.angle_beta   90.00
_cell.angle_gamma   90.00
#
_symmetry.space_group_name_H-M   'P 1'
#
loop_
_entity.id
_entity.type
_entity.pdbx_description
1 polymer ?
#
loop_
_entity_poly.entity_id
_entity_poly.type
_entity_poly.pdbx_seq_one_letter_code
_entity_poly.pdbx_strand_id
1 'polypeptide(L)'
;MKGKFPWLLLVIVCTIVCSENILAQSRYSIVISEIMADPTPQIGLPNAEWIELRNASSTAINLQGFRLQKPGSTASGAMPSLLLAPDSCVVVCTASQVAGLSVFGRTISVTSFPSLSNDADELMLLAPNGSVMHAVSYSSSWYNNAVKADGGWTLEMIDVKNACTGTGNWTASTDAKGGTPGAINSTNKVNADSHAPRLLYAAASNVLVAQLVFDETMDSSRLATSSNYQISNGINVITATPVAPFFNRVNLLLSAPLMGNTIYTVDANNVTDCSGNAVNNNFSRVKLGSFSTADSNDVVVNEILFNP
;
A
#
# COMPACT_ATOMS: atom_id res chain seq x y z
N MET A 1 -0.69 78.89 -16.73
CA MET A 1 0.42 78.08 -17.28
C MET A 1 0.98 77.20 -16.18
N LYS A 2 1.01 75.87 -16.41
CA LYS A 2 1.90 74.81 -15.88
C LYS A 2 2.37 74.97 -14.41
N GLY A 3 1.95 74.16 -13.43
CA GLY A 3 1.93 72.70 -13.37
C GLY A 3 3.07 72.20 -12.46
N LYS A 4 2.76 71.82 -11.21
CA LYS A 4 3.65 71.03 -10.33
C LYS A 4 2.80 70.11 -9.45
N PHE A 5 2.75 68.83 -9.80
CA PHE A 5 2.33 67.73 -8.94
C PHE A 5 3.53 66.77 -8.85
N PRO A 6 3.93 66.31 -7.65
CA PRO A 6 5.06 65.41 -7.54
C PRO A 6 4.65 63.99 -7.96
N TRP A 7 5.47 63.35 -8.79
CA TRP A 7 5.36 61.93 -9.10
C TRP A 7 5.76 61.12 -7.87
N LEU A 8 4.77 60.48 -7.22
CA LEU A 8 5.01 59.35 -6.35
C LEU A 8 5.16 58.11 -7.25
N LEU A 9 6.39 57.66 -7.46
CA LEU A 9 6.66 56.40 -8.17
C LEU A 9 6.34 55.25 -7.19
N LEU A 10 5.14 54.68 -7.29
CA LEU A 10 4.79 53.48 -6.53
C LEU A 10 5.45 52.28 -7.21
N VAL A 11 6.64 51.88 -6.73
CA VAL A 11 7.25 50.60 -7.12
C VAL A 11 6.45 49.50 -6.43
N ILE A 12 5.51 48.90 -7.15
CA ILE A 12 4.88 47.65 -6.73
C ILE A 12 5.95 46.56 -6.89
N VAL A 13 6.68 46.29 -5.81
CA VAL A 13 7.44 45.05 -5.70
C VAL A 13 6.41 43.94 -5.59
N CYS A 14 6.03 43.36 -6.72
CA CYS A 14 5.29 42.12 -6.77
C CYS A 14 6.26 41.03 -6.32
N THR A 15 6.35 40.82 -5.00
CA THR A 15 6.92 39.59 -4.46
C THR A 15 6.02 38.47 -4.91
N ILE A 16 6.44 37.76 -5.96
CA ILE A 16 5.95 36.42 -6.25
C ILE A 16 6.30 35.62 -5.00
N VAL A 17 5.33 35.46 -4.11
CA VAL A 17 5.38 34.40 -3.11
C VAL A 17 5.24 33.13 -3.92
N CYS A 18 6.37 32.58 -4.38
CA CYS A 18 6.43 31.18 -4.75
C CYS A 18 6.12 30.44 -3.46
N SER A 19 4.84 30.12 -3.26
CA SER A 19 4.43 29.06 -2.37
C SER A 19 5.16 27.83 -2.88
N GLU A 20 6.21 27.42 -2.18
CA GLU A 20 6.69 26.05 -2.26
C GLU A 20 5.52 25.19 -1.78
N ASN A 21 4.65 24.82 -2.72
CA ASN A 21 3.82 23.65 -2.55
C ASN A 21 4.82 22.50 -2.52
N ILE A 22 5.31 22.18 -1.32
CA ILE A 22 5.73 20.82 -1.02
C ILE A 22 4.46 20.01 -1.28
N LEU A 23 4.31 19.53 -2.51
CA LEU A 23 3.26 18.60 -2.85
C LEU A 23 3.50 17.42 -1.92
N ALA A 24 2.62 17.28 -0.91
CA ALA A 24 2.57 16.08 -0.12
C ALA A 24 2.46 14.94 -1.13
N GLN A 25 3.50 14.11 -1.21
CA GLN A 25 3.57 13.09 -2.22
C GLN A 25 2.39 12.13 -2.00
N SER A 26 1.52 12.02 -3.00
CA SER A 26 0.34 11.19 -2.84
C SER A 26 0.75 9.73 -2.84
N ARG A 27 0.10 8.94 -1.98
CA ARG A 27 0.20 7.47 -2.01
C ARG A 27 0.05 6.97 -3.47
N TYR A 28 0.83 5.95 -3.82
CA TYR A 28 0.93 5.40 -5.18
C TYR A 28 1.56 6.31 -6.25
N SER A 29 2.09 7.50 -5.91
CA SER A 29 2.90 8.28 -6.86
C SER A 29 4.20 7.56 -7.27
N ILE A 30 4.83 6.89 -6.31
CA ILE A 30 5.92 5.93 -6.57
C ILE A 30 5.43 4.57 -6.09
N VAL A 31 5.51 3.58 -6.96
CA VAL A 31 5.08 2.21 -6.70
C VAL A 31 6.25 1.27 -6.85
N ILE A 32 6.21 0.18 -6.08
CA ILE A 32 7.02 -1.01 -6.33
C ILE A 32 6.35 -1.69 -7.52
N SER A 33 7.04 -1.80 -8.66
CA SER A 33 6.49 -2.32 -9.93
C SER A 33 6.95 -3.73 -10.26
N GLU A 34 8.09 -4.16 -9.74
CA GLU A 34 8.66 -5.48 -10.02
C GLU A 34 9.45 -5.97 -8.79
N ILE A 35 9.40 -7.28 -8.51
CA ILE A 35 10.04 -7.90 -7.35
C ILE A 35 10.75 -9.18 -7.81
N MET A 36 12.07 -9.23 -7.61
CA MET A 36 12.87 -10.46 -7.69
C MET A 36 13.11 -10.98 -6.27
N ALA A 37 12.20 -11.82 -5.77
CA ALA A 37 12.31 -12.42 -4.45
C ALA A 37 13.13 -13.72 -4.46
N ASP A 38 12.98 -14.53 -5.51
CA ASP A 38 13.69 -15.80 -5.64
C ASP A 38 14.52 -15.84 -6.93
N PRO A 39 15.78 -15.39 -6.89
CA PRO A 39 16.63 -15.31 -8.09
C PRO A 39 17.21 -16.66 -8.55
N THR A 40 16.96 -17.77 -7.83
CA THR A 40 17.50 -19.10 -8.14
C THR A 40 16.36 -20.06 -8.48
N PRO A 41 16.44 -20.87 -9.56
CA PRO A 41 17.56 -21.00 -10.48
C PRO A 41 17.72 -19.78 -11.40
N GLN A 42 18.96 -19.41 -11.67
CA GLN A 42 19.25 -18.24 -12.50
C GLN A 42 18.85 -18.49 -13.97
N ILE A 43 18.10 -17.56 -14.56
CA ILE A 43 17.70 -17.59 -15.97
C ILE A 43 18.55 -16.62 -16.79
N GLY A 44 18.11 -15.35 -16.92
CA GLY A 44 18.79 -14.32 -17.70
C GLY A 44 19.22 -13.10 -16.88
N LEU A 45 18.88 -13.08 -15.59
CA LEU A 45 19.16 -11.99 -14.66
C LEU A 45 20.22 -12.42 -13.61
N PRO A 46 20.92 -11.48 -12.95
CA PRO A 46 21.87 -11.80 -11.90
C PRO A 46 21.21 -12.56 -10.74
N ASN A 47 21.96 -13.44 -10.08
CA ASN A 47 21.50 -14.13 -8.88
C ASN A 47 21.47 -13.19 -7.66
N ALA A 48 20.47 -12.31 -7.62
CA ALA A 48 20.33 -11.26 -6.62
C ALA A 48 18.86 -10.88 -6.40
N GLU A 49 18.50 -10.60 -5.15
CA GLU A 49 17.24 -9.95 -4.81
C GLU A 49 17.29 -8.47 -5.19
N TRP A 50 16.17 -7.97 -5.72
CA TRP A 50 15.98 -6.56 -6.01
C TRP A 50 14.49 -6.25 -6.17
N ILE A 51 14.16 -4.97 -6.07
CA ILE A 51 12.85 -4.46 -6.46
C ILE A 51 13.01 -3.34 -7.49
N GLU A 52 11.97 -3.10 -8.27
CA GLU A 52 11.87 -1.94 -9.12
C GLU A 52 10.89 -0.92 -8.54
N LEU A 53 11.26 0.35 -8.58
CA LEU A 53 10.36 1.46 -8.33
C LEU A 53 10.00 2.14 -9.64
N ARG A 54 8.72 2.41 -9.85
CA ARG A 54 8.21 3.18 -10.99
C ARG A 54 7.47 4.43 -10.51
N ASN A 55 7.68 5.54 -11.23
CA ASN A 55 6.91 6.75 -11.01
C ASN A 55 5.62 6.69 -11.81
N ALA A 56 4.50 6.50 -11.11
CA ALA A 56 3.16 6.44 -11.68
C ALA A 56 2.47 7.82 -11.73
N SER A 57 3.13 8.87 -11.22
CA SER A 57 2.62 10.24 -11.28
C SER A 57 2.99 10.95 -12.59
N SER A 58 2.31 12.07 -12.86
CA SER A 58 2.62 12.95 -14.00
C SER A 58 3.79 13.91 -13.74
N THR A 59 4.43 13.84 -12.57
CA THR A 59 5.49 14.76 -12.15
C THR A 59 6.77 14.02 -11.79
N ALA A 60 7.93 14.64 -12.03
CA ALA A 60 9.19 14.06 -11.59
C ALA A 60 9.29 14.07 -10.05
N ILE A 61 9.74 12.97 -9.46
CA ILE A 61 9.84 12.81 -7.99
C ILE A 61 11.29 12.51 -7.63
N ASN A 62 11.82 13.23 -6.65
CA ASN A 62 13.13 12.93 -6.09
C ASN A 62 13.01 11.82 -5.03
N LEU A 63 13.75 10.73 -5.21
CA LEU A 63 13.76 9.60 -4.28
C LEU A 63 14.65 9.82 -3.04
N GLN A 64 15.27 11.00 -2.90
CA GLN A 64 16.11 11.30 -1.75
C GLN A 64 15.39 11.01 -0.42
N GLY A 65 15.98 10.15 0.40
CA GLY A 65 15.45 9.85 1.74
C GLY A 65 14.35 8.79 1.78
N PHE A 66 13.92 8.26 0.63
CA PHE A 66 13.00 7.13 0.57
C PHE A 66 13.63 5.89 1.22
N ARG A 67 12.80 5.01 1.79
CA ARG A 67 13.27 3.79 2.48
C ARG A 67 12.37 2.60 2.20
N LEU A 68 12.94 1.41 2.28
CA LEU A 68 12.21 0.14 2.27
C LEU A 68 12.09 -0.38 3.70
N GLN A 69 10.96 -0.98 4.05
CA GLN A 69 10.78 -1.57 5.37
C GLN A 69 9.83 -2.77 5.34
N LYS A 70 10.21 -3.85 6.01
CA LYS A 70 9.31 -4.96 6.35
C LYS A 70 8.59 -4.67 7.67
N PRO A 71 7.33 -5.10 7.85
CA PRO A 71 6.62 -4.96 9.12
C PRO A 71 7.46 -5.46 10.31
N GLY A 72 7.49 -4.68 11.39
CA GLY A 72 8.24 -5.03 12.61
C GLY A 72 9.78 -5.00 12.48
N SER A 73 10.33 -4.65 11.31
CA SER A 73 11.77 -4.59 11.07
C SER A 73 12.28 -3.14 11.01
N THR A 74 13.60 -2.93 11.14
CA THR A 74 14.21 -1.61 10.89
C THR A 74 14.16 -1.29 9.39
N ALA A 75 13.90 -0.03 9.04
CA ALA A 75 13.93 0.42 7.65
C ALA A 75 15.37 0.35 7.07
N SER A 76 15.46 0.16 5.75
CA SER A 76 16.71 0.24 4.99
C SER A 76 17.37 1.61 5.14
N GLY A 77 18.63 1.72 4.69
CA GLY A 77 19.27 3.00 4.40
C GLY A 77 18.43 3.89 3.49
N ALA A 78 18.61 5.20 3.63
CA ALA A 78 17.95 6.19 2.78
C ALA A 78 18.45 6.04 1.34
N MET A 79 17.51 6.11 0.38
CA MET A 79 17.83 6.21 -1.04
C MET A 79 18.58 7.52 -1.34
N PRO A 80 19.52 7.51 -2.28
CA PRO A 80 20.24 8.70 -2.71
C PRO A 80 19.31 9.68 -3.43
N SER A 81 19.80 10.92 -3.64
CA SER A 81 19.10 11.86 -4.51
C SER A 81 19.07 11.33 -5.94
N LEU A 82 17.86 11.10 -6.44
CA LEU A 82 17.60 10.64 -7.80
C LEU A 82 16.26 11.19 -8.24
N LEU A 83 16.29 12.05 -9.26
CA LEU A 83 15.08 12.51 -9.92
C LEU A 83 14.56 11.39 -10.85
N LEU A 84 13.41 10.81 -10.51
CA LEU A 84 12.70 9.81 -11.30
C LEU A 84 11.60 10.51 -12.09
N ALA A 85 11.78 10.59 -13.41
CA ALA A 85 10.82 11.20 -14.32
C ALA A 85 9.50 10.40 -14.37
N PRO A 86 8.38 11.01 -14.80
CA PRO A 86 7.12 10.29 -15.06
C PRO A 86 7.33 9.04 -15.91
N ASP A 87 6.57 7.99 -15.60
CA ASP A 87 6.57 6.68 -16.27
C ASP A 87 7.91 5.92 -16.28
N SER A 88 8.97 6.49 -15.70
CA SER A 88 10.30 5.89 -15.61
C SER A 88 10.45 5.01 -14.38
N CYS A 89 11.41 4.08 -14.43
CA CYS A 89 11.71 3.17 -13.33
C CYS A 89 13.18 3.23 -12.87
N VAL A 90 13.43 2.63 -11.71
CA VAL A 90 14.77 2.41 -11.15
C VAL A 90 14.79 1.12 -10.35
N VAL A 91 15.85 0.32 -10.55
CA VAL A 91 16.12 -0.89 -9.78
C VAL A 91 16.77 -0.49 -8.45
N VAL A 92 16.31 -1.08 -7.34
CA VAL A 92 16.87 -0.90 -6.01
C VAL A 92 17.37 -2.25 -5.48
N CYS A 93 18.64 -2.28 -5.08
CA CYS A 93 19.30 -3.50 -4.59
C CYS A 93 20.34 -3.19 -3.49
N THR A 94 21.13 -4.19 -3.10
CA THR A 94 22.35 -3.97 -2.29
C THR A 94 23.49 -3.40 -3.14
N ALA A 95 24.45 -2.72 -2.51
CA ALA A 95 25.56 -2.08 -3.21
C ALA A 95 26.41 -3.04 -4.07
N SER A 96 26.58 -4.30 -3.64
CA SER A 96 27.35 -5.30 -4.38
C SER A 96 26.70 -5.73 -5.69
N GLN A 97 25.38 -5.53 -5.85
CA GLN A 97 24.62 -5.99 -7.02
C GLN A 97 24.43 -4.90 -8.09
N VAL A 98 24.79 -3.64 -7.77
CA VAL A 98 24.60 -2.49 -8.68
C VAL A 98 25.29 -2.72 -10.01
N ALA A 99 26.54 -3.19 -10.02
CA ALA A 99 27.29 -3.39 -11.26
C ALA A 99 26.63 -4.43 -12.18
N GLY A 100 26.08 -5.51 -11.61
CA GLY A 100 25.42 -6.57 -12.36
C GLY A 100 24.03 -6.18 -12.87
N LEU A 101 23.29 -5.35 -12.14
CA LEU A 101 21.94 -4.91 -12.51
C LEU A 101 21.93 -3.67 -13.41
N SER A 102 22.96 -2.82 -13.34
CA SER A 102 23.06 -1.59 -14.14
C SER A 102 23.17 -1.85 -15.65
N VAL A 103 23.45 -3.09 -16.06
CA VAL A 103 23.48 -3.48 -17.49
C VAL A 103 22.07 -3.58 -18.08
N PHE A 104 21.03 -3.71 -17.24
CA PHE A 104 19.63 -3.81 -17.68
C PHE A 104 18.90 -2.48 -17.60
N GLY A 105 19.26 -1.62 -16.65
CA GLY A 105 18.73 -0.26 -16.58
C GLY A 105 19.27 0.53 -15.39
N ARG A 106 18.61 1.65 -15.09
CA ARG A 106 19.06 2.55 -14.02
C ARG A 106 18.94 1.85 -12.67
N THR A 107 20.03 1.76 -11.93
CA THR A 107 20.09 1.06 -10.63
C THR A 107 20.65 1.96 -9.55
N ILE A 108 20.06 1.89 -8.35
CA ILE A 108 20.58 2.48 -7.12
C ILE A 108 20.70 1.41 -6.04
N SER A 109 21.50 1.68 -5.01
CA SER A 109 21.59 0.82 -3.83
C SER A 109 21.08 1.52 -2.58
N VAL A 110 20.62 0.70 -1.64
CA VAL A 110 20.44 1.09 -0.23
C VAL A 110 21.30 0.21 0.66
N THR A 111 21.70 0.73 1.82
CA THR A 111 22.24 -0.12 2.89
C THR A 111 21.11 -0.90 3.55
N SER A 112 21.40 -2.10 4.09
CA SER A 112 20.41 -2.93 4.78
C SER A 112 19.14 -3.15 3.94
N PHE A 113 19.31 -3.47 2.64
CA PHE A 113 18.20 -3.90 1.79
C PHE A 113 17.48 -5.08 2.47
N PRO A 114 16.15 -5.07 2.61
CA PRO A 114 15.44 -6.17 3.26
C PRO A 114 15.57 -7.46 2.45
N SER A 115 15.97 -8.56 3.10
CA SER A 115 15.89 -9.88 2.45
C SER A 115 14.42 -10.26 2.25
N LEU A 116 14.14 -10.75 1.05
CA LEU A 116 12.82 -11.04 0.53
C LEU A 116 12.55 -12.54 0.67
N SER A 117 11.48 -12.93 1.35
CA SER A 117 11.14 -14.35 1.46
C SER A 117 10.56 -14.89 0.14
N ASN A 118 10.98 -16.07 -0.30
CA ASN A 118 10.53 -16.69 -1.56
C ASN A 118 9.03 -17.00 -1.55
N ASP A 119 8.51 -17.50 -0.42
CA ASP A 119 7.13 -17.97 -0.30
C ASP A 119 6.12 -16.83 -0.14
N ALA A 120 6.36 -15.90 0.79
CA ALA A 120 5.50 -14.75 1.03
C ALA A 120 6.23 -13.71 1.88
N ASP A 121 6.00 -12.43 1.59
CA ASP A 121 6.56 -11.33 2.38
C ASP A 121 5.75 -10.04 2.23
N GLU A 122 5.98 -9.11 3.16
CA GLU A 122 5.40 -7.77 3.15
C GLU A 122 6.49 -6.72 3.07
N LEU A 123 6.39 -5.82 2.08
CA LEU A 123 7.35 -4.76 1.85
C LEU A 123 6.65 -3.41 1.69
N MET A 124 7.13 -2.41 2.43
CA MET A 124 6.66 -1.03 2.36
C MET A 124 7.73 -0.12 1.75
N LEU A 125 7.28 0.81 0.91
CA LEU A 125 8.04 1.98 0.48
C LEU A 125 7.61 3.19 1.30
N LEU A 126 8.55 3.82 1.99
CA LEU A 126 8.32 4.97 2.85
C LEU A 126 8.94 6.23 2.24
N ALA A 127 8.18 7.32 2.27
CA ALA A 127 8.70 8.66 2.04
C ALA A 127 9.56 9.14 3.23
N PRO A 128 10.38 10.20 3.05
CA PRO A 128 11.26 10.71 4.11
C PRO A 128 10.51 11.15 5.38
N ASN A 129 9.24 11.54 5.25
CA ASN A 129 8.38 11.92 6.37
C ASN A 129 7.73 10.71 7.09
N GLY A 130 8.08 9.48 6.71
CA GLY A 130 7.52 8.25 7.26
C GLY A 130 6.18 7.80 6.67
N SER A 131 5.62 8.54 5.72
CA SER A 131 4.37 8.15 5.05
C SER A 131 4.58 6.94 4.15
N VAL A 132 3.63 6.01 4.16
CA VAL A 132 3.65 4.82 3.29
C VAL A 132 3.22 5.21 1.88
N MET A 133 4.16 5.16 0.95
CA MET A 133 3.94 5.47 -0.46
C MET A 133 3.32 4.29 -1.22
N HIS A 134 3.83 3.09 -0.95
CA HIS A 134 3.30 1.84 -1.48
C HIS A 134 3.59 0.70 -0.50
N ALA A 135 2.75 -0.33 -0.50
CA ALA A 135 3.04 -1.57 0.23
C ALA A 135 2.53 -2.75 -0.57
N VAL A 136 3.27 -3.85 -0.54
CA VAL A 136 2.97 -5.09 -1.26
C VAL A 136 3.07 -6.24 -0.26
N SER A 137 2.08 -7.13 -0.25
CA SER A 137 2.06 -8.38 0.52
C SER A 137 2.03 -9.53 -0.48
N TYR A 138 3.19 -9.85 -1.08
CA TYR A 138 3.26 -10.81 -2.17
C TYR A 138 3.34 -12.24 -1.63
N SER A 139 2.94 -13.21 -2.46
CA SER A 139 3.15 -14.63 -2.20
C SER A 139 3.48 -15.40 -3.48
N SER A 140 4.07 -16.58 -3.35
CA SER A 140 4.43 -17.47 -4.46
C SER A 140 3.22 -17.88 -5.31
N SER A 141 2.01 -17.86 -4.73
CA SER A 141 0.77 -18.03 -5.50
C SER A 141 0.51 -16.92 -6.53
N TRP A 142 1.04 -15.72 -6.36
CA TRP A 142 0.84 -14.60 -7.28
C TRP A 142 1.54 -14.81 -8.63
N TYR A 143 2.54 -15.69 -8.70
CA TYR A 143 3.17 -16.04 -9.98
C TYR A 143 2.17 -16.67 -10.94
N ASN A 144 1.08 -17.27 -10.43
CA ASN A 144 0.07 -17.99 -11.22
C ASN A 144 0.68 -19.05 -12.15
N ASN A 145 1.86 -19.56 -11.79
CA ASN A 145 2.62 -20.53 -12.55
C ASN A 145 3.61 -21.24 -11.62
N ALA A 146 3.44 -22.55 -11.43
CA ALA A 146 4.24 -23.32 -10.48
C ALA A 146 5.75 -23.36 -10.85
N VAL A 147 6.08 -23.36 -12.14
CA VAL A 147 7.48 -23.35 -12.59
C VAL A 147 8.14 -22.01 -12.32
N LYS A 148 7.42 -20.90 -12.51
CA LYS A 148 7.95 -19.57 -12.24
C LYS A 148 7.99 -19.23 -10.76
N ALA A 149 7.10 -19.82 -9.98
CA ALA A 149 7.10 -19.72 -8.52
C ALA A 149 8.31 -20.43 -7.87
N ASP A 150 8.95 -21.37 -8.57
CA ASP A 150 10.16 -22.09 -8.12
C ASP A 150 11.46 -21.32 -8.42
N GLY A 151 11.34 -20.01 -8.68
CA GLY A 151 12.45 -19.07 -8.77
C GLY A 151 13.01 -18.79 -10.17
N GLY A 152 13.87 -17.79 -10.25
CA GLY A 152 14.43 -17.22 -11.48
C GLY A 152 13.54 -16.20 -12.19
N TRP A 153 12.30 -15.98 -11.69
CA TRP A 153 11.32 -15.08 -12.28
C TRP A 153 10.92 -13.98 -11.30
N THR A 154 10.57 -12.81 -11.83
CA THR A 154 10.00 -11.73 -11.04
C THR A 154 8.48 -11.80 -10.98
N LEU A 155 7.91 -11.24 -9.92
CA LEU A 155 6.55 -10.74 -9.91
C LEU A 155 6.53 -9.33 -10.50
N GLU A 156 5.68 -9.09 -11.49
CA GLU A 156 5.50 -7.80 -12.14
C GLU A 156 4.07 -7.27 -11.89
N MET A 157 3.97 -5.98 -11.58
CA MET A 157 2.69 -5.29 -11.54
C MET A 157 2.13 -5.11 -12.96
N ILE A 158 0.87 -5.48 -13.15
CA ILE A 158 0.20 -5.48 -14.45
C ILE A 158 -0.15 -4.05 -14.89
N ASP A 159 -0.76 -3.25 -14.01
CA ASP A 159 -1.14 -1.86 -14.25
C ASP A 159 -0.66 -0.94 -13.12
N VAL A 160 0.38 -0.14 -13.39
CA VAL A 160 0.94 0.77 -12.38
C VAL A 160 0.02 1.92 -11.98
N LYS A 161 -1.04 2.18 -12.76
CA LYS A 161 -2.08 3.16 -12.40
C LYS A 161 -3.13 2.57 -11.46
N ASN A 162 -3.14 1.25 -11.28
CA ASN A 162 -4.05 0.54 -10.39
C ASN A 162 -3.33 -0.20 -9.25
N ALA A 163 -2.37 0.47 -8.61
CA ALA A 163 -1.54 -0.13 -7.56
C ALA A 163 -2.30 -0.50 -6.26
N CYS A 164 -3.59 -0.15 -6.15
CA CYS A 164 -4.40 -0.43 -4.96
C CYS A 164 -5.00 -1.85 -4.93
N THR A 165 -5.32 -2.44 -6.08
CA THR A 165 -6.00 -3.76 -6.22
C THR A 165 -5.26 -4.94 -5.58
N GLY A 166 -3.97 -4.79 -5.23
CA GLY A 166 -3.21 -5.87 -4.61
C GLY A 166 -3.04 -7.06 -5.55
N THR A 167 -3.29 -8.29 -5.06
CA THR A 167 -2.97 -9.56 -5.76
C THR A 167 -3.48 -9.63 -7.20
N GLY A 168 -4.68 -9.10 -7.50
CA GLY A 168 -5.26 -9.10 -8.84
C GLY A 168 -4.50 -8.25 -9.87
N ASN A 169 -3.50 -7.49 -9.44
CA ASN A 169 -2.67 -6.64 -10.27
C ASN A 169 -1.21 -7.08 -10.34
N TRP A 170 -0.90 -8.33 -9.98
CA TRP A 170 0.45 -8.90 -10.07
C TRP A 170 0.43 -10.26 -10.74
N THR A 171 1.47 -10.55 -11.53
CA THR A 171 1.68 -11.87 -12.11
C THR A 171 3.15 -12.11 -12.42
N ALA A 172 3.54 -13.35 -12.74
CA ALA A 172 4.92 -13.65 -13.12
C ALA A 172 5.31 -12.94 -14.42
N SER A 173 6.54 -12.44 -14.48
CA SER A 173 7.11 -11.91 -15.73
C SER A 173 6.97 -12.90 -16.88
N THR A 174 6.71 -12.39 -18.08
CA THR A 174 6.68 -13.14 -19.34
C THR A 174 7.95 -12.95 -20.18
N ASP A 175 8.90 -12.14 -19.71
CA ASP A 175 10.19 -11.94 -20.40
C ASP A 175 11.05 -13.21 -20.34
N ALA A 176 11.70 -13.54 -21.46
CA ALA A 176 12.53 -14.74 -21.57
C ALA A 176 13.75 -14.76 -20.61
N LYS A 177 14.14 -13.60 -20.05
CA LYS A 177 15.22 -13.49 -19.06
C LYS A 177 14.76 -13.76 -17.63
N GLY A 178 13.45 -13.83 -17.38
CA GLY A 178 12.87 -13.97 -16.05
C GLY A 178 12.36 -12.66 -15.44
N GLY A 179 12.56 -11.51 -16.08
CA GLY A 179 12.13 -10.21 -15.57
C GLY A 179 12.55 -9.05 -16.47
N THR A 180 12.13 -7.84 -16.13
CA THR A 180 12.32 -6.61 -16.91
C THR A 180 13.00 -5.48 -16.14
N PRO A 181 14.10 -5.71 -15.40
CA PRO A 181 14.71 -4.66 -14.57
C PRO A 181 15.09 -3.43 -15.40
N GLY A 182 14.50 -2.28 -15.06
CA GLY A 182 14.77 -1.01 -15.72
C GLY A 182 14.01 -0.79 -17.03
N ALA A 183 13.07 -1.66 -17.37
CA ALA A 183 12.22 -1.59 -18.54
C ALA A 183 10.73 -1.58 -18.16
N ILE A 184 9.84 -1.47 -19.15
CA ILE A 184 8.41 -1.63 -18.90
C ILE A 184 8.15 -3.12 -18.63
N ASN A 185 7.43 -3.41 -17.54
CA ASN A 185 6.96 -4.76 -17.20
C ASN A 185 6.41 -5.50 -18.43
N SER A 186 6.87 -6.73 -18.64
CA SER A 186 6.42 -7.58 -19.74
C SER A 186 4.91 -7.89 -19.68
N THR A 187 4.32 -7.78 -18.49
CA THR A 187 2.89 -7.98 -18.20
C THR A 187 2.05 -6.71 -18.34
N ASN A 188 2.67 -5.56 -18.67
CA ASN A 188 2.03 -4.24 -18.68
C ASN A 188 0.77 -4.19 -19.57
N LYS A 189 -0.39 -4.01 -18.95
CA LYS A 189 -1.69 -3.79 -19.61
C LYS A 189 -2.61 -2.99 -18.69
N VAL A 190 -3.64 -2.37 -19.26
CA VAL A 190 -4.70 -1.76 -18.44
C VAL A 190 -5.42 -2.86 -17.66
N ASN A 191 -5.54 -2.68 -16.36
CA ASN A 191 -6.17 -3.62 -15.44
C ASN A 191 -7.08 -2.83 -14.49
N ALA A 192 -8.17 -2.27 -15.01
CA ALA A 192 -9.09 -1.46 -14.23
C ALA A 192 -9.82 -2.33 -13.20
N ASP A 193 -9.90 -1.84 -11.95
CA ASP A 193 -10.70 -2.50 -10.93
C ASP A 193 -12.18 -2.15 -11.08
N SER A 194 -13.02 -3.15 -11.26
CA SER A 194 -14.48 -3.02 -11.29
C SER A 194 -15.17 -3.88 -10.24
N HIS A 195 -14.41 -4.51 -9.35
CA HIS A 195 -14.96 -5.36 -8.31
C HIS A 195 -15.30 -4.52 -7.08
N ALA A 196 -16.47 -4.78 -6.50
CA ALA A 196 -16.88 -4.10 -5.29
C ALA A 196 -16.25 -4.78 -4.07
N PRO A 197 -15.68 -4.02 -3.12
CA PRO A 197 -15.15 -4.58 -1.88
C PRO A 197 -16.24 -5.25 -1.05
N ARG A 198 -15.84 -6.20 -0.22
CA ARG A 198 -16.71 -6.95 0.70
C ARG A 198 -16.23 -6.77 2.14
N LEU A 199 -17.12 -6.39 3.03
CA LEU A 199 -16.86 -6.46 4.46
C LEU A 199 -16.93 -7.92 4.89
N LEU A 200 -15.78 -8.50 5.24
CA LEU A 200 -15.66 -9.91 5.57
C LEU A 200 -16.17 -10.22 6.97
N TYR A 201 -15.67 -9.47 7.96
CA TYR A 201 -16.07 -9.62 9.36
C TYR A 201 -15.74 -8.37 10.19
N ALA A 202 -16.29 -8.35 11.41
CA ALA A 202 -15.91 -7.42 12.45
C ALA A 202 -15.54 -8.19 13.72
N ALA A 203 -14.51 -7.72 14.43
CA ALA A 203 -14.06 -8.31 15.69
C ALA A 203 -13.84 -7.21 16.73
N ALA A 204 -14.26 -7.45 17.97
CA ALA A 204 -13.95 -6.55 19.07
C ALA A 204 -12.49 -6.76 19.50
N SER A 205 -11.63 -5.75 19.37
CA SER A 205 -10.28 -5.80 19.97
C SER A 205 -10.34 -5.58 21.48
N ASN A 206 -11.34 -4.84 21.94
CA ASN A 206 -11.77 -4.71 23.33
C ASN A 206 -13.22 -4.20 23.33
N VAL A 207 -13.79 -3.97 24.52
CA VAL A 207 -15.19 -3.53 24.65
C VAL A 207 -15.50 -2.18 23.98
N LEU A 208 -14.51 -1.32 23.72
CA LEU A 208 -14.70 0.00 23.09
C LEU A 208 -14.15 0.09 21.66
N VAL A 209 -13.53 -0.96 21.13
CA VAL A 209 -12.90 -0.94 19.81
C VAL A 209 -13.35 -2.14 18.98
N ALA A 210 -14.01 -1.85 17.87
CA ALA A 210 -14.33 -2.85 16.85
C ALA A 210 -13.40 -2.67 15.63
N GLN A 211 -12.73 -3.73 15.21
CA GLN A 211 -11.99 -3.78 13.97
C GLN A 211 -12.84 -4.40 12.87
N LEU A 212 -12.96 -3.73 11.74
CA LEU A 212 -13.58 -4.25 10.52
C LEU A 212 -12.49 -4.67 9.55
N VAL A 213 -12.74 -5.75 8.81
CA VAL A 213 -11.81 -6.32 7.81
C VAL A 213 -12.51 -6.49 6.47
N PHE A 214 -11.88 -5.95 5.42
CA PHE A 214 -12.31 -6.03 4.03
C PHE A 214 -11.44 -7.04 3.27
N ASP A 215 -11.93 -7.53 2.14
CA ASP A 215 -11.21 -8.48 1.27
C ASP A 215 -10.14 -7.82 0.38
N GLU A 216 -10.12 -6.49 0.31
CA GLU A 216 -9.17 -5.73 -0.49
C GLU A 216 -8.75 -4.41 0.19
N THR A 217 -7.79 -3.73 -0.43
CA THR A 217 -7.33 -2.41 0.00
C THR A 217 -8.42 -1.37 -0.27
N MET A 218 -8.76 -0.58 0.74
CA MET A 218 -9.80 0.44 0.63
C MET A 218 -9.23 1.86 0.46
N ASP A 219 -10.06 2.80 0.01
CA ASP A 219 -9.75 4.23 0.13
C ASP A 219 -9.72 4.62 1.61
N SER A 220 -8.54 4.93 2.12
CA SER A 220 -8.32 5.27 3.53
C SER A 220 -9.08 6.52 3.97
N SER A 221 -9.35 7.47 3.07
CA SER A 221 -10.15 8.66 3.39
C SER A 221 -11.62 8.32 3.59
N ARG A 222 -12.15 7.39 2.79
CA ARG A 222 -13.51 6.86 2.93
C ARG A 222 -13.63 6.00 4.18
N LEU A 223 -12.61 5.18 4.47
CA LEU A 223 -12.57 4.39 5.70
C LEU A 223 -12.51 5.26 6.96
N ALA A 224 -11.83 6.41 6.92
CA ALA A 224 -11.67 7.30 8.07
C ALA A 224 -12.94 8.09 8.44
N THR A 225 -13.98 8.04 7.60
CA THR A 225 -15.21 8.80 7.83
C THR A 225 -16.14 8.03 8.76
N SER A 226 -16.23 8.42 10.04
CA SER A 226 -17.01 7.71 11.06
C SER A 226 -18.51 7.58 10.74
N SER A 227 -19.09 8.57 10.05
CA SER A 227 -20.50 8.54 9.64
C SER A 227 -20.84 7.47 8.60
N ASN A 228 -19.83 6.82 8.01
CA ASN A 228 -20.02 5.69 7.10
C ASN A 228 -20.40 4.40 7.86
N TYR A 229 -20.27 4.37 9.17
CA TYR A 229 -20.51 3.17 9.97
C TYR A 229 -21.73 3.33 10.87
N GLN A 230 -22.57 2.30 10.92
CA GLN A 230 -23.70 2.22 11.84
C GLN A 230 -23.61 0.92 12.62
N ILE A 231 -23.82 1.01 13.93
CA ILE A 231 -23.81 -0.16 14.82
C ILE A 231 -25.19 -0.27 15.47
N SER A 232 -25.71 -1.48 15.55
CA SER A 232 -27.01 -1.73 16.19
C SER A 232 -26.98 -1.35 17.68
N ASN A 233 -28.18 -1.29 18.28
CA ASN A 233 -28.35 -1.01 19.71
C ASN A 233 -27.86 0.40 20.13
N GLY A 234 -27.86 1.36 19.19
CA GLY A 234 -27.60 2.77 19.47
C GLY A 234 -26.14 3.12 19.76
N ILE A 235 -25.19 2.23 19.47
CA ILE A 235 -23.76 2.52 19.59
C ILE A 235 -23.34 3.41 18.42
N ASN A 236 -22.79 4.58 18.75
CA ASN A 236 -22.22 5.48 17.74
C ASN A 236 -20.73 5.21 17.56
N VAL A 237 -20.21 5.48 16.36
CA VAL A 237 -18.79 5.46 16.07
C VAL A 237 -18.22 6.87 16.28
N ILE A 238 -17.34 7.02 17.27
CA ILE A 238 -16.67 8.29 17.57
C ILE A 238 -15.62 8.58 16.48
N THR A 239 -14.73 7.62 16.23
CA THR A 239 -13.69 7.73 15.22
C THR A 239 -13.56 6.42 14.44
N ALA A 240 -13.13 6.55 13.19
CA ALA A 240 -12.74 5.43 12.35
C ALA A 240 -11.28 5.65 11.93
N THR A 241 -10.41 4.73 12.30
CA THR A 241 -8.96 4.83 12.06
C THR A 241 -8.52 3.70 11.12
N PRO A 242 -8.28 4.00 9.83
CA PRO A 242 -7.77 3.02 8.88
C PRO A 242 -6.40 2.49 9.32
N VAL A 243 -6.16 1.20 9.10
CA VAL A 243 -4.93 0.52 9.53
C VAL A 243 -3.97 0.42 8.35
N ALA A 244 -2.88 1.19 8.43
CA ALA A 244 -1.76 1.10 7.49
C ALA A 244 -0.98 -0.24 7.68
N PRO A 245 -0.24 -0.71 6.66
CA PRO A 245 -0.04 -0.07 5.36
C PRO A 245 -1.06 -0.49 4.30
N PHE A 246 -1.84 -1.55 4.53
CA PHE A 246 -2.72 -2.14 3.50
C PHE A 246 -4.13 -1.57 3.48
N PHE A 247 -4.58 -0.84 4.50
CA PHE A 247 -5.90 -0.21 4.54
C PHE A 247 -7.08 -1.13 4.19
N ASN A 248 -6.92 -2.44 4.37
CA ASN A 248 -8.01 -3.42 4.33
C ASN A 248 -8.69 -3.58 5.70
N ARG A 249 -8.30 -2.74 6.67
CA ARG A 249 -8.76 -2.78 8.06
C ARG A 249 -9.03 -1.38 8.57
N VAL A 250 -10.02 -1.25 9.44
CA VAL A 250 -10.35 0.01 10.14
C VAL A 250 -10.74 -0.29 11.59
N ASN A 251 -10.18 0.48 12.51
CA ASN A 251 -10.53 0.41 13.93
C ASN A 251 -11.57 1.50 14.23
N LEU A 252 -12.72 1.10 14.74
CA LEU A 252 -13.82 1.96 15.14
C LEU A 252 -13.79 2.15 16.65
N LEU A 253 -13.62 3.40 17.10
CA LEU A 253 -13.80 3.76 18.51
C LEU A 253 -15.29 3.98 18.79
N LEU A 254 -15.83 3.30 19.79
CA LEU A 254 -17.26 3.26 20.08
C LEU A 254 -17.66 4.25 21.18
N SER A 255 -18.88 4.78 21.11
CA SER A 255 -19.43 5.71 22.11
C SER A 255 -19.84 5.04 23.43
N ALA A 256 -19.99 3.71 23.41
CA ALA A 256 -20.38 2.91 24.56
C ALA A 256 -19.72 1.52 24.45
N PRO A 257 -19.42 0.86 25.60
CA PRO A 257 -18.83 -0.47 25.56
C PRO A 257 -19.82 -1.50 25.00
N LEU A 258 -19.31 -2.43 24.21
CA LEU A 258 -20.00 -3.64 23.81
C LEU A 258 -20.30 -4.48 25.05
N MET A 259 -21.54 -4.93 25.15
CA MET A 259 -21.99 -5.80 26.24
C MET A 259 -21.72 -7.26 25.89
N GLY A 260 -21.28 -8.03 26.89
CA GLY A 260 -21.20 -9.49 26.78
C GLY A 260 -22.56 -10.11 26.43
N ASN A 261 -22.54 -11.29 25.81
CA ASN A 261 -23.73 -12.03 25.38
C ASN A 261 -24.69 -11.25 24.46
N THR A 262 -24.20 -10.18 23.81
CA THR A 262 -24.97 -9.39 22.86
C THR A 262 -24.31 -9.48 21.49
N ILE A 263 -25.08 -9.86 20.47
CA ILE A 263 -24.65 -9.81 19.07
C ILE A 263 -25.12 -8.48 18.48
N TYR A 264 -24.17 -7.67 18.06
CA TYR A 264 -24.38 -6.44 17.32
C TYR A 264 -24.30 -6.71 15.82
N THR A 265 -24.86 -5.80 15.03
CA THR A 265 -24.58 -5.70 13.59
C THR A 265 -23.81 -4.42 13.32
N VAL A 266 -22.85 -4.48 12.42
CA VAL A 266 -22.13 -3.32 11.90
C VAL A 266 -22.40 -3.21 10.40
N ASP A 267 -22.84 -2.04 9.98
CA ASP A 267 -23.00 -1.64 8.58
C ASP A 267 -21.87 -0.69 8.17
N ALA A 268 -21.22 -0.96 7.04
CA ALA A 268 -20.27 -0.07 6.39
C ALA A 268 -20.87 0.45 5.08
N ASN A 269 -21.34 1.70 5.09
CA ASN A 269 -22.01 2.35 3.96
C ASN A 269 -21.11 3.43 3.34
N ASN A 270 -21.18 3.61 2.02
CA ASN A 270 -20.43 4.64 1.30
C ASN A 270 -18.89 4.57 1.45
N VAL A 271 -18.36 3.45 1.93
CA VAL A 271 -16.94 3.13 1.84
C VAL A 271 -16.64 2.56 0.45
N THR A 272 -15.50 2.97 -0.13
CA THR A 272 -15.08 2.53 -1.47
C THR A 272 -13.64 2.05 -1.43
N ASP A 273 -13.26 1.27 -2.43
CA ASP A 273 -11.86 1.03 -2.78
C ASP A 273 -11.21 2.29 -3.37
N CYS A 274 -9.93 2.19 -3.77
CA CYS A 274 -9.23 3.30 -4.42
C CYS A 274 -9.73 3.61 -5.84
N SER A 275 -10.42 2.66 -6.48
CA SER A 275 -10.98 2.81 -7.83
C SER A 275 -12.38 3.43 -7.82
N GLY A 276 -12.95 3.64 -6.63
CA GLY A 276 -14.28 4.22 -6.42
C GLY A 276 -15.41 3.19 -6.40
N ASN A 277 -15.10 1.89 -6.42
CA ASN A 277 -16.09 0.83 -6.27
C ASN A 277 -16.59 0.82 -4.83
N ALA A 278 -17.89 1.04 -4.64
CA ALA A 278 -18.51 1.02 -3.31
C ALA A 278 -18.69 -0.42 -2.81
N VAL A 279 -18.59 -0.59 -1.49
CA VAL A 279 -18.87 -1.89 -0.86
C VAL A 279 -20.22 -2.42 -1.29
N ASN A 280 -20.24 -3.69 -1.69
CA ASN A 280 -21.45 -4.35 -2.15
C ASN A 280 -22.50 -4.40 -1.02
N ASN A 281 -23.74 -4.00 -1.29
CA ASN A 281 -24.83 -3.98 -0.30
C ASN A 281 -25.13 -5.36 0.33
N ASN A 282 -24.85 -6.45 -0.37
CA ASN A 282 -25.01 -7.81 0.17
C ASN A 282 -23.88 -8.20 1.15
N PHE A 283 -22.78 -7.44 1.13
CA PHE A 283 -21.58 -7.66 1.94
C PHE A 283 -21.17 -6.41 2.70
N SER A 284 -22.09 -5.48 2.96
CA SER A 284 -21.83 -4.25 3.74
C SER A 284 -22.16 -4.43 5.23
N ARG A 285 -22.76 -5.55 5.62
CA ARG A 285 -23.20 -5.84 6.98
C ARG A 285 -22.58 -7.13 7.53
N VAL A 286 -22.03 -7.04 8.73
CA VAL A 286 -21.47 -8.20 9.47
C VAL A 286 -21.94 -8.19 10.93
N LYS A 287 -21.79 -9.35 11.59
CA LYS A 287 -22.01 -9.47 13.03
C LYS A 287 -20.77 -9.05 13.79
N LEU A 288 -20.98 -8.45 14.96
CA LEU A 288 -19.95 -8.07 15.92
C LEU A 288 -20.38 -8.57 17.30
N GLY A 289 -19.51 -9.32 17.96
CA GLY A 289 -19.68 -9.70 19.36
C GLY A 289 -18.47 -9.22 20.17
N SER A 290 -18.68 -8.98 21.46
CA SER A 290 -17.58 -8.90 22.42
C SER A 290 -17.46 -10.23 23.14
N PHE A 291 -16.22 -10.65 23.39
CA PHE A 291 -15.94 -11.76 24.29
C PHE A 291 -16.32 -11.33 25.71
N SER A 292 -16.91 -12.25 26.46
CA SER A 292 -17.03 -12.15 27.92
C SER A 292 -15.98 -13.06 28.56
N THR A 293 -15.61 -12.77 29.80
CA THR A 293 -14.89 -13.75 30.63
C THR A 293 -15.79 -14.98 30.79
N ALA A 294 -15.26 -16.15 30.44
CA ALA A 294 -15.94 -17.42 30.67
C ALA A 294 -16.19 -17.63 32.17
N ASP A 295 -17.37 -18.12 32.52
CA ASP A 295 -17.74 -18.48 33.90
C ASP A 295 -17.92 -20.01 34.03
N SER A 296 -18.30 -20.45 35.22
CA SER A 296 -18.54 -21.84 35.58
C SER A 296 -19.52 -22.51 34.60
N ASN A 297 -19.07 -23.60 33.97
CA ASN A 297 -19.76 -24.39 32.94
C ASN A 297 -19.71 -23.84 31.50
N ASP A 298 -18.97 -22.77 31.23
CA ASP A 298 -18.70 -22.36 29.85
C ASP A 298 -17.66 -23.28 29.19
N VAL A 299 -17.82 -23.48 27.87
CA VAL A 299 -16.83 -24.19 27.05
C VAL A 299 -15.86 -23.18 26.44
N VAL A 300 -14.60 -23.28 26.82
CA VAL A 300 -13.51 -22.50 26.22
C VAL A 300 -12.84 -23.32 25.13
N VAL A 301 -12.92 -22.86 23.88
CA VAL A 301 -12.11 -23.40 22.78
C VAL A 301 -10.74 -22.74 22.88
N ASN A 302 -9.76 -23.46 23.43
CA ASN A 302 -8.41 -22.94 23.66
C ASN A 302 -7.46 -23.18 22.49
N GLU A 303 -7.78 -24.10 21.58
CA GLU A 303 -6.92 -24.45 20.45
C GLU A 303 -7.76 -24.79 19.22
N ILE A 304 -7.36 -24.25 18.08
CA ILE A 304 -7.94 -24.57 16.77
C ILE A 304 -6.76 -24.90 15.86
N LEU A 305 -6.68 -26.15 15.41
CA LEU A 305 -5.79 -26.55 14.32
C LEU A 305 -6.45 -26.13 13.00
N PHE A 306 -6.01 -25.02 12.44
CA PHE A 306 -6.42 -24.59 11.10
C PHE A 306 -5.29 -24.99 10.13
N ASN A 307 -5.59 -25.89 9.19
CA ASN A 307 -4.65 -26.52 8.24
C ASN A 307 -3.77 -27.68 8.81
N PRO A 308 -4.38 -28.83 9.14
CA PRO A 308 -3.70 -30.03 9.67
C PRO A 308 -2.83 -30.78 8.65
#